data_AF-A0A356DAH5-F1
#
_entry.id   AF-A0A356DAH5-F1
#
_cell.length_a   1.000
_cell.length_b   1.000
_cell.length_c   1.000
_cell.angle_alpha   90.00
_cell.angle_beta   90.00
_cell.angle_gamma   90.00
#
_symmetry.space_group_name_H-M   'P 1'
#
loop_
_entity.id
_entity.type
_entity.pdbx_description
1 polymer ?
#
loop_
_entity_poly.entity_id
_entity_poly.type
_entity_poly.pdbx_seq_one_letter_code
_entity_poly.pdbx_strand_id
1 'polypeptide(L)'
;METIPAQLAKNQFGDLLMKVQRAPVEISKHGKRVAVVISPDEYDQLMQLKLQSLKAVLAESITQAERGEFHTIDDVFAPLTADELENKA
;
A
#
# COMPACT_ATOMS: atom_id res chain seq x y z
N MET A 1 14.47 4.99 2.22
CA MET A 1 13.43 6.03 2.19
C MET A 1 13.92 7.18 3.06
N GLU A 2 14.05 8.38 2.49
CA GLU A 2 14.38 9.60 3.23
C GLU A 2 13.09 10.24 3.75
N THR A 3 13.13 10.87 4.93
CA THR A 3 12.01 11.66 5.46
C THR A 3 12.37 13.14 5.43
N ILE A 4 11.53 13.96 4.80
CA ILE A 4 11.69 15.42 4.74
C ILE A 4 10.50 16.15 5.37
N PRO A 5 10.71 17.32 6.01
CA PRO A 5 9.60 18.16 6.47
C PRO A 5 8.77 18.71 5.30
N ALA A 6 7.46 18.87 5.49
CA ALA A 6 6.53 19.41 4.49
C ALA A 6 6.94 20.80 4.00
N GLN A 7 7.53 21.62 4.87
CA GLN A 7 8.05 22.94 4.49
C GLN A 7 9.23 22.83 3.52
N LEU A 8 10.11 21.84 3.71
CA LEU A 8 11.23 21.58 2.83
C LEU A 8 10.77 21.00 1.49
N ALA A 9 9.80 20.07 1.53
CA ALA A 9 9.15 19.54 0.33
C ALA A 9 8.52 20.64 -0.54
N LYS A 10 7.86 21.63 0.08
CA LYS A 10 7.28 22.78 -0.60
C LYS A 10 8.35 23.68 -1.22
N ASN A 11 9.41 23.97 -0.48
CA ASN A 11 10.46 24.91 -0.92
C ASN A 11 11.40 24.30 -1.97
N GLN A 12 11.62 22.98 -1.93
CA GLN A 12 12.54 22.24 -2.80
C GLN A 12 11.80 21.19 -3.63
N PHE A 13 10.68 21.57 -4.22
CA PHE A 13 9.83 20.63 -4.96
C PHE A 13 10.55 19.99 -6.15
N GLY A 14 11.41 20.74 -6.87
CA GLY A 14 12.22 20.20 -7.96
C GLY A 14 13.19 19.10 -7.51
N ASP A 15 13.90 19.32 -6.41
CA ASP A 15 14.81 18.32 -5.84
C ASP A 15 14.05 17.10 -5.32
N LEU A 16 12.87 17.32 -4.71
CA LEU A 16 11.97 16.23 -4.31
C LEU A 16 11.61 15.36 -5.53
N LEU A 17 11.22 15.97 -6.66
CA LEU A 17 10.88 15.23 -7.88
C LEU A 17 12.07 14.40 -8.40
N MET A 18 13.31 14.89 -8.26
CA MET A 18 14.51 14.12 -8.64
C MET A 18 14.81 12.98 -7.66
N LYS A 19 14.57 13.19 -6.35
CA LYS A 19 14.76 12.15 -5.32
C LYS A 19 13.78 10.99 -5.49
N VAL A 20 12.50 11.29 -5.75
CA VAL A 20 11.45 10.25 -5.89
C VAL A 20 11.64 9.34 -7.09
N GLN A 21 12.39 9.76 -8.12
CA GLN A 21 12.78 8.88 -9.23
C GLN A 21 13.75 7.77 -8.80
N ARG A 22 14.47 7.95 -7.68
CA ARG A 22 15.49 7.01 -7.20
C ARG A 22 14.98 6.15 -6.05
N ALA A 23 14.18 6.72 -5.15
CA ALA A 23 13.61 6.02 -4.02
C ALA A 23 12.40 6.79 -3.45
N PRO A 24 11.47 6.11 -2.75
CA PRO A 24 10.41 6.77 -2.01
C PRO A 24 10.92 7.84 -1.04
N VAL A 25 10.18 8.93 -0.96
CA VAL A 25 10.42 10.02 -0.01
C VAL A 25 9.21 10.20 0.87
N GLU A 26 9.42 10.17 2.17
CA GLU A 26 8.41 10.44 3.18
C GLU A 26 8.34 11.93 3.49
N ILE A 27 7.13 12.45 3.66
CA ILE A 27 6.88 13.83 4.09
C ILE A 27 6.33 13.80 5.50
N SER A 28 6.93 14.59 6.39
CA SER A 28 6.48 14.80 7.77
C SER A 28 5.99 16.22 8.03
N LYS A 29 5.00 16.38 8.91
CA LYS A 29 4.51 17.68 9.38
C LYS A 29 4.49 17.66 10.91
N HIS A 30 5.23 18.57 11.54
CA HIS A 30 5.42 18.61 13.00
C HIS A 30 5.85 17.25 13.60
N GLY A 31 6.77 16.55 12.91
CA GLY A 31 7.27 15.24 13.33
C GLY A 31 6.34 14.05 13.05
N LYS A 32 5.11 14.29 12.58
CA LYS A 32 4.18 13.22 12.18
C LYS A 32 4.32 12.92 10.70
N ARG A 33 4.37 11.64 10.34
CA ARG A 33 4.31 11.17 8.95
C ARG A 33 2.96 11.56 8.33
N VAL A 34 2.96 12.19 7.16
CA VAL A 34 1.73 12.66 6.49
C VAL A 34 1.59 12.20 5.05
N ALA A 35 2.69 11.92 4.34
CA ALA A 35 2.63 11.39 2.98
C ALA A 35 3.89 10.60 2.64
N VAL A 36 3.80 9.77 1.60
CA VAL A 36 4.93 9.19 0.89
C VAL A 36 4.75 9.51 -0.59
N VAL A 37 5.81 9.98 -1.22
CA VAL A 37 5.85 10.26 -2.66
C VAL A 37 6.78 9.24 -3.30
N ILE A 38 6.30 8.64 -4.39
CA ILE A 38 7.02 7.64 -5.19
C ILE A 38 7.03 8.09 -6.66
N SER A 39 7.90 7.48 -7.46
CA SER A 39 7.89 7.70 -8.91
C SER A 39 6.62 7.12 -9.55
N PRO A 40 6.22 7.61 -10.74
CA PRO A 40 5.14 7.00 -11.51
C PRO A 40 5.40 5.51 -11.81
N ASP A 41 6.62 5.17 -12.21
CA ASP A 41 6.99 3.77 -12.52
C ASP A 41 6.83 2.86 -11.30
N GLU A 42 7.25 3.32 -10.12
CA GLU A 42 7.08 2.56 -8.87
C GLU A 42 5.60 2.45 -8.47
N TYR A 43 4.79 3.48 -8.73
CA TYR A 43 3.35 3.42 -8.53
C TYR A 43 2.69 2.38 -9.47
N ASP A 44 3.06 2.37 -10.75
CA ASP A 44 2.51 1.43 -11.73
C ASP A 44 2.89 -0.02 -11.39
N GLN A 45 4.14 -0.24 -10.97
CA GLN A 45 4.60 -1.53 -10.46
C GLN A 45 3.79 -1.98 -9.23
N LEU A 46 3.56 -1.07 -8.28
CA LEU A 46 2.74 -1.37 -7.10
C LEU A 46 1.30 -1.74 -7.51
N MET A 47 0.69 -1.03 -8.46
CA MET A 47 -0.65 -1.35 -8.96
C MET A 47 -0.68 -2.70 -9.66
N GLN A 48 0.34 -3.01 -10.45
CA GLN A 48 0.46 -4.30 -11.14
C GLN A 48 0.60 -5.45 -10.14
N LEU A 49 1.42 -5.29 -9.11
CA LEU A 49 1.58 -6.28 -8.04
C LEU A 49 0.27 -6.53 -7.28
N LYS A 50 -0.48 -5.47 -6.95
CA LYS A 50 -1.82 -5.60 -6.32
C LYS A 50 -2.77 -6.40 -7.20
N LEU A 51 -2.80 -6.10 -8.50
CA LEU A 51 -3.65 -6.81 -9.45
C LEU A 51 -3.24 -8.28 -9.60
N GLN A 52 -1.94 -8.56 -9.66
CA GLN A 52 -1.42 -9.94 -9.74
C GLN A 52 -1.77 -10.74 -8.49
N SER A 53 -1.61 -10.15 -7.30
CA SER A 53 -1.99 -10.78 -6.03
C SER A 53 -3.49 -11.11 -6.01
N LEU A 54 -4.34 -10.14 -6.37
CA LEU A 54 -5.79 -10.37 -6.47
C LEU A 54 -6.14 -11.51 -7.44
N LYS A 55 -5.52 -11.53 -8.63
CA LYS A 55 -5.73 -12.61 -9.60
C LYS A 55 -5.32 -13.98 -9.07
N ALA A 56 -4.22 -14.06 -8.33
CA ALA A 56 -3.75 -15.30 -7.72
C ALA A 56 -4.74 -15.82 -6.68
N VAL A 57 -5.20 -14.93 -5.78
CA VAL A 57 -6.22 -15.27 -4.77
C VAL A 57 -7.51 -15.76 -5.43
N LEU A 58 -8.00 -15.05 -6.46
CA LEU A 58 -9.22 -15.46 -7.17
C LEU A 58 -9.07 -16.81 -7.88
N ALA A 59 -7.93 -17.07 -8.52
CA ALA A 59 -7.68 -18.35 -9.18
C ALA A 59 -7.71 -19.52 -8.20
N GLU A 60 -7.13 -19.32 -7.00
CA GLU A 60 -7.19 -20.30 -5.92
C GLU A 60 -8.61 -20.49 -5.41
N SER A 61 -9.36 -19.40 -5.14
CA SER A 61 -10.75 -19.47 -4.69
C SER A 61 -11.66 -20.16 -5.71
N ILE A 62 -11.46 -19.96 -7.01
CA ILE A 62 -12.20 -20.68 -8.06
C ILE A 62 -11.91 -22.17 -7.99
N THR A 63 -10.63 -22.56 -7.84
CA THR A 63 -10.23 -23.96 -7.73
C THR A 63 -10.83 -24.63 -6.47
N GLN A 64 -10.90 -23.91 -5.35
CA GLN A 64 -11.54 -24.38 -4.12
C GLN A 64 -13.06 -24.56 -4.31
N ALA A 65 -13.72 -23.57 -4.93
CA ALA A 65 -15.15 -23.63 -5.23
C ALA A 65 -15.52 -24.80 -6.15
N GLU A 66 -14.70 -25.12 -7.16
CA GLU A 66 -14.88 -26.29 -8.03
C GLU A 66 -14.79 -27.62 -7.27
N ARG A 67 -14.10 -27.65 -6.12
CA ARG A 67 -14.03 -28.82 -5.22
C ARG A 67 -15.14 -28.86 -4.18
N GLY A 68 -16.01 -27.84 -4.16
CA GLY A 68 -17.07 -27.71 -3.16
C GLY A 68 -16.61 -27.13 -1.82
N GLU A 69 -15.39 -26.57 -1.77
CA GLU A 69 -14.82 -25.93 -0.58
C GLU A 69 -15.29 -24.47 -0.54
N PHE A 70 -16.39 -24.21 0.16
CA PHE A 70 -16.97 -22.87 0.30
C PHE A 70 -16.80 -22.34 1.72
N HIS A 71 -16.53 -21.05 1.82
CA HIS A 71 -16.49 -20.30 3.08
C HIS A 71 -17.53 -19.20 3.06
N THR A 72 -18.11 -18.91 4.22
CA THR A 72 -19.00 -17.75 4.35
C THR A 72 -18.18 -16.46 4.38
N ILE A 73 -18.82 -15.33 4.11
CA ILE A 73 -18.15 -14.03 4.19
C ILE A 73 -17.60 -13.77 5.60
N ASP A 74 -18.33 -14.17 6.64
CA ASP A 74 -17.93 -13.95 8.03
C ASP A 74 -16.66 -14.74 8.36
N ASP A 75 -16.56 -15.99 7.90
CA ASP A 75 -15.37 -16.84 8.11
C ASP A 75 -14.11 -16.25 7.46
N VAL A 76 -14.26 -15.61 6.29
CA VAL A 76 -13.15 -15.05 5.52
C VAL A 76 -12.71 -13.70 6.07
N PHE A 77 -13.65 -12.83 6.47
CA PHE A 77 -13.36 -11.45 6.86
C PHE A 77 -13.06 -11.27 8.36
N ALA A 78 -13.56 -12.14 9.24
CA ALA A 78 -13.25 -12.09 10.67
C ALA A 78 -11.73 -12.06 10.99
N PRO A 79 -10.88 -12.91 10.38
CA PRO A 79 -9.44 -12.85 10.63
C PRO A 79 -8.73 -11.65 9.97
N LEU A 80 -9.27 -11.10 8.87
CA LEU A 80 -8.64 -9.99 8.12
C LEU A 80 -8.83 -8.63 8.79
N THR A 81 -9.82 -8.50 9.68
CA THR A 81 -10.19 -7.24 10.36
C THR A 81 -9.67 -7.18 11.80
N ALA A 82 -9.09 -8.27 12.31
CA ALA A 82 -8.57 -8.37 13.68
C ALA A 82 -7.46 -7.33 13.96
N ASP A 83 -6.51 -7.17 13.02
CA ASP A 83 -5.39 -6.21 13.15
C ASP A 83 -5.82 -4.74 12.99
N GLU A 84 -6.96 -4.48 12.34
CA GLU A 84 -7.51 -3.12 12.17
C GLU A 84 -8.14 -2.58 13.46
N LEU A 85 -8.52 -3.47 14.39
CA LEU A 85 -9.05 -3.13 15.70
C LEU A 85 -7.92 -2.87 16.71
N GLU A 86 -6.81 -3.60 16.63
CA GLU A 86 -5.67 -3.44 17.54
C GLU A 86 -4.89 -2.13 17.32
N ASN A 87 -4.82 -1.63 16.07
CA ASN A 87 -4.12 -0.37 15.75
C ASN A 87 -4.96 0.91 15.99
N LYS A 88 -6.16 0.78 16.57
CA LYS A 88 -7.04 1.90 16.95
C LYS A 88 -7.13 2.16 18.47
N ALA A 89 -6.45 1.37 19.30
CA ALA A 89 -6.36 1.56 20.75
C ALA A 89 -5.04 2.25 21.15
#